data_AF-A0A7C7PCT6-F1
#
_entry.id   AF-A0A7C7PCT6-F1
#
_cell.length_a   1.000
_cell.length_b   1.000
_cell.length_c   1.000
_cell.angle_alpha   90.00
_cell.angle_beta   90.00
_cell.angle_gamma   90.00
#
_symmetry.space_group_name_H-M   'P 1'
#
loop_
_entity.id
_entity.type
_entity.pdbx_description
1 polymer ?
#
loop_
_entity_poly.entity_id
_entity_poly.type
_entity_poly.pdbx_seq_one_letter_code
_entity_poly.pdbx_strand_id
1 'polypeptide(L)'
;MNNYSENIMSKVPQVTLLFWVLKIISTTLGETGGDAVSMKMNLGYLAATGIFFTLFVLSVSVQIFAKKFHPLIYWFTIITTTTVGTTLADFTTRSLGIGYLGGSMLLLTLLIGCLALWYSRLGTVSVASVNQPKAEVFYWLTIMFSQTLGTALGDWTADTAGVGYLGSAVLFSGILIILLAANYLTTASKTLLFWSAFVLTRPLGAVLGDFLDKSPSSGGLGLSHYGATAALLSMMLFLLFSFKQSPASKAH
;
A
#
# COMPACT_ATOMS: atom_id res chain seq x y z
N MET A 1 -36.50 -22.55 9.71
CA MET A 1 -35.72 -21.42 9.20
C MET A 1 -34.30 -21.89 9.02
N ASN A 2 -33.90 -22.25 7.80
CA ASN A 2 -32.54 -22.69 7.52
C ASN A 2 -31.63 -21.46 7.52
N ASN A 3 -30.74 -21.38 8.50
CA ASN A 3 -29.65 -20.42 8.55
C ASN A 3 -28.65 -20.73 7.42
N TYR A 4 -28.96 -20.30 6.21
CA TYR A 4 -27.94 -20.07 5.19
C TYR A 4 -27.19 -18.78 5.57
N SER A 5 -26.34 -18.87 6.57
CA SER A 5 -25.15 -18.04 6.58
C SER A 5 -24.29 -18.55 5.42
N GLU A 6 -24.62 -18.13 4.19
CA GLU A 6 -23.65 -18.23 3.11
C GLU A 6 -22.37 -17.59 3.66
N ASN A 7 -21.35 -18.42 3.79
CA ASN A 7 -20.02 -18.00 4.19
C ASN A 7 -19.49 -17.20 3.00
N ILE A 8 -19.93 -15.94 2.85
CA ILE A 8 -19.46 -15.05 1.78
C ILE A 8 -17.99 -14.83 2.08
N MET A 9 -17.14 -15.63 1.44
CA MET A 9 -15.70 -15.57 1.58
C MET A 9 -15.23 -14.19 1.13
N SER A 10 -14.38 -13.55 1.93
CA SER A 10 -13.82 -12.26 1.55
C SER A 10 -12.98 -12.40 0.28
N LYS A 11 -12.93 -11.34 -0.53
CA LYS A 11 -12.09 -11.26 -1.74
C LYS A 11 -10.70 -10.68 -1.47
N VAL A 12 -10.31 -10.60 -0.20
CA VAL A 12 -8.98 -10.19 0.24
C VAL A 12 -8.23 -11.40 0.82
N PRO A 13 -6.90 -11.43 0.75
CA PRO A 13 -6.11 -12.50 1.35
C PRO A 13 -6.24 -12.52 2.87
N GLN A 14 -6.08 -13.71 3.45
CA GLN A 14 -5.86 -13.85 4.88
C GLN A 14 -4.58 -13.13 5.32
N VAL A 15 -4.65 -12.39 6.43
CA VAL A 15 -3.53 -11.63 7.00
C VAL A 15 -2.55 -12.61 7.68
N THR A 16 -1.60 -13.11 6.91
CA THR A 16 -0.53 -14.03 7.32
C THR A 16 0.83 -13.32 7.28
N LEU A 17 1.91 -14.01 7.68
CA LEU A 17 3.27 -13.51 7.47
C LEU A 17 3.55 -13.25 5.97
N LEU A 18 3.12 -14.18 5.10
CA LEU A 18 3.26 -14.05 3.65
C LEU A 18 2.56 -12.79 3.12
N PHE A 19 1.39 -12.45 3.66
CA PHE A 19 0.69 -11.22 3.31
C PHE A 19 1.55 -9.99 3.59
N TRP A 20 2.17 -9.90 4.77
CA TRP A 20 3.02 -8.76 5.11
C TRP A 20 4.30 -8.69 4.27
N VAL A 21 4.93 -9.84 3.98
CA VAL A 21 6.09 -9.91 3.08
C VAL A 21 5.72 -9.42 1.68
N LEU A 22 4.65 -9.94 1.08
CA LEU A 22 4.17 -9.50 -0.23
C LEU A 22 3.74 -8.03 -0.21
N LYS A 23 3.20 -7.53 0.90
CA LYS A 23 2.84 -6.12 1.04
C LYS A 23 4.07 -5.21 1.03
N ILE A 24 5.14 -5.56 1.76
CA ILE A 24 6.39 -4.79 1.75
C ILE A 24 7.02 -4.82 0.35
N ILE A 25 7.09 -5.99 -0.29
CA ILE A 25 7.65 -6.12 -1.65
C ILE A 25 6.84 -5.30 -2.65
N SER A 26 5.51 -5.44 -2.66
CA SER A 26 4.65 -4.71 -3.59
C SER A 26 4.72 -3.20 -3.41
N THR A 27 4.86 -2.73 -2.18
CA THR A 27 4.97 -1.29 -1.93
C THR A 27 6.36 -0.75 -2.29
N THR A 28 7.41 -1.54 -2.11
CA THR A 28 8.77 -1.19 -2.60
C THR A 28 8.83 -1.21 -4.13
N LEU A 29 8.13 -2.17 -4.75
CA LEU A 29 7.96 -2.26 -6.20
C LEU A 29 7.19 -1.06 -6.75
N GLY A 30 6.12 -0.64 -6.08
CA GLY A 30 5.33 0.54 -6.48
C GLY A 30 6.15 1.83 -6.44
N GLU A 31 7.09 1.96 -5.50
CA GLU A 31 8.02 3.08 -5.45
C GLU A 31 8.93 3.10 -6.68
N THR A 32 9.76 2.07 -6.82
CA THR A 32 10.76 1.95 -7.90
C THR A 32 10.11 1.94 -9.30
N GLY A 33 8.93 1.32 -9.45
CA GLY A 33 8.17 1.31 -10.68
C GLY A 33 7.51 2.65 -11.00
N GLY A 34 7.07 3.38 -9.97
CA GLY A 34 6.54 4.74 -10.10
C GLY A 34 7.61 5.67 -10.62
N ASP A 35 8.78 5.66 -9.97
CA ASP A 35 9.96 6.45 -10.33
C ASP A 35 10.52 6.09 -11.71
N ALA A 36 10.48 4.82 -12.10
CA ALA A 36 10.88 4.40 -13.43
C ALA A 36 10.05 5.12 -14.51
N VAL A 37 8.74 5.26 -14.31
CA VAL A 37 7.85 5.88 -15.31
C VAL A 37 7.82 7.41 -15.17
N SER A 38 7.80 7.94 -13.94
CA SER A 38 7.73 9.39 -13.70
C SER A 38 9.06 10.08 -13.98
N MET A 39 10.16 9.57 -13.43
CA MET A 39 11.49 10.19 -13.46
C MET A 39 12.32 9.65 -14.62
N LYS A 40 12.48 8.32 -14.74
CA LYS A 40 13.43 7.75 -15.71
C LYS A 40 12.96 7.86 -17.16
N MET A 41 11.66 7.74 -17.42
CA MET A 41 11.06 8.01 -18.74
C MET A 41 10.78 9.51 -18.98
N ASN A 42 11.06 10.37 -18.00
CA ASN A 42 10.86 11.83 -18.08
C ASN A 42 9.42 12.24 -18.45
N LEU A 43 8.42 11.46 -18.01
CA LEU A 43 7.01 11.78 -18.22
C LEU A 43 6.48 12.78 -17.18
N GLY A 44 7.15 12.88 -16.03
CA GLY A 44 6.70 13.67 -14.89
C GLY A 44 5.58 13.00 -14.10
N TYR A 45 5.36 13.50 -12.87
CA TYR A 45 4.47 12.87 -11.90
C TYR A 45 2.99 12.88 -12.31
N LEU A 46 2.50 13.94 -12.96
CA LEU A 46 1.09 14.04 -13.36
C LEU A 46 0.73 13.03 -14.47
N ALA A 47 1.56 12.95 -15.51
CA ALA A 47 1.31 12.03 -16.63
C ALA A 47 1.44 10.57 -16.17
N ALA A 48 2.48 10.25 -15.38
CA ALA A 48 2.65 8.93 -14.79
C ALA A 48 1.45 8.54 -13.89
N THR A 49 0.96 9.48 -13.07
CA THR A 49 -0.25 9.28 -12.25
C THR A 49 -1.47 8.96 -13.12
N GLY A 50 -1.68 9.66 -14.24
CA GLY A 50 -2.81 9.37 -15.14
C GLY A 50 -2.76 7.95 -15.72
N ILE A 51 -1.57 7.49 -16.11
CA ILE A 51 -1.35 6.13 -16.63
C ILE A 51 -1.66 5.09 -15.56
N PHE A 52 -1.03 5.21 -14.40
CA PHE A 52 -1.22 4.23 -13.32
C PHE A 52 -2.62 4.29 -12.73
N PHE A 53 -3.26 5.46 -12.67
CA PHE A 53 -4.62 5.59 -12.17
C PHE A 53 -5.61 4.88 -13.09
N THR A 54 -5.40 4.96 -14.41
CA THR A 54 -6.18 4.19 -15.39
C THR A 54 -6.01 2.69 -15.15
N LEU A 55 -4.77 2.21 -14.99
CA LEU A 55 -4.50 0.79 -14.68
C LEU A 55 -5.12 0.35 -13.34
N PHE A 56 -5.08 1.21 -12.32
CA PHE A 56 -5.68 0.97 -11.02
C PHE A 56 -7.21 0.84 -11.12
N VAL A 57 -7.89 1.77 -11.83
CA VAL A 57 -9.35 1.70 -12.04
C VAL A 57 -9.75 0.42 -12.76
N LEU A 58 -9.01 0.02 -13.79
CA LEU A 58 -9.24 -1.25 -14.49
C LEU A 58 -9.05 -2.45 -13.54
N SER A 59 -7.97 -2.46 -12.76
CA SER A 59 -7.65 -3.53 -11.81
C SER A 59 -8.69 -3.68 -10.71
N VAL A 60 -9.11 -2.55 -10.10
CA VAL A 60 -10.17 -2.51 -9.10
C VAL A 60 -11.50 -2.96 -9.69
N SER A 61 -11.82 -2.56 -10.92
CA SER A 61 -13.03 -3.02 -11.60
C SER A 61 -13.04 -4.54 -11.74
N VAL A 62 -11.95 -5.13 -12.23
CA VAL A 62 -11.80 -6.58 -12.33
C VAL A 62 -11.94 -7.25 -10.96
N GLN A 63 -11.33 -6.69 -9.91
CA GLN A 63 -11.44 -7.20 -8.55
C GLN A 63 -12.88 -7.15 -8.00
N ILE A 64 -13.61 -6.07 -8.27
CA ILE A 64 -15.02 -5.91 -7.87
C ILE A 64 -15.91 -6.91 -8.60
N PHE A 65 -15.69 -7.12 -9.91
CA PHE A 65 -16.46 -8.09 -10.70
C PHE A 65 -16.07 -9.55 -10.45
N ALA A 66 -14.89 -9.81 -9.90
CA ALA A 66 -14.47 -11.16 -9.53
C ALA A 66 -15.43 -11.75 -8.48
N LYS A 67 -15.88 -12.99 -8.73
CA LYS A 67 -16.81 -13.71 -7.84
C LYS A 67 -16.12 -14.44 -6.69
N LYS A 68 -14.80 -14.62 -6.78
CA LYS A 68 -13.98 -15.36 -5.80
C LYS A 68 -12.66 -14.63 -5.59
N PHE A 69 -11.98 -14.96 -4.50
CA PHE A 69 -10.62 -14.48 -4.26
C PHE A 69 -9.64 -15.05 -5.28
N HIS A 70 -8.93 -14.17 -5.99
CA HIS A 70 -7.84 -14.50 -6.89
C HIS A 70 -6.57 -13.76 -6.44
N PRO A 71 -5.54 -14.48 -5.95
CA PRO A 71 -4.32 -13.85 -5.45
C PRO A 71 -3.67 -12.91 -6.46
N LEU A 72 -3.56 -13.32 -7.73
CA LEU A 72 -2.93 -12.51 -8.78
C LEU A 72 -3.68 -11.20 -9.04
N ILE A 73 -5.01 -11.22 -9.07
CA ILE A 73 -5.83 -10.01 -9.28
C ILE A 73 -5.68 -9.06 -8.09
N TYR A 74 -5.75 -9.59 -6.87
CA TYR A 74 -5.57 -8.78 -5.65
C TYR A 74 -4.20 -8.11 -5.62
N TRP A 75 -3.14 -8.90 -5.81
CA TRP A 75 -1.77 -8.40 -5.71
C TRP A 75 -1.41 -7.47 -6.88
N PHE A 76 -1.92 -7.72 -8.09
CA PHE A 76 -1.80 -6.76 -9.19
C PHE A 76 -2.50 -5.43 -8.89
N THR A 77 -3.69 -5.48 -8.27
CA THR A 77 -4.39 -4.28 -7.80
C THR A 77 -3.58 -3.54 -6.73
N ILE A 78 -2.90 -4.27 -5.85
CA ILE A 78 -1.97 -3.68 -4.85
C ILE A 78 -0.74 -3.05 -5.51
N ILE A 79 -0.16 -3.65 -6.55
CA ILE A 79 0.97 -3.05 -7.28
C ILE A 79 0.51 -1.77 -7.98
N THR A 80 -0.61 -1.81 -8.71
CA THR A 80 -1.11 -0.63 -9.42
C THR A 80 -1.46 0.52 -8.46
N THR A 81 -2.13 0.24 -7.34
CA THR A 81 -2.46 1.28 -6.35
C THR A 81 -1.23 1.82 -5.63
N THR A 82 -0.21 1.01 -5.36
CA THR A 82 1.05 1.51 -4.77
C THR A 82 1.81 2.37 -5.75
N THR A 83 1.82 2.02 -7.03
CA THR A 83 2.48 2.83 -8.07
C THR A 83 1.76 4.16 -8.31
N VAL A 84 0.42 4.17 -8.33
CA VAL A 84 -0.38 5.41 -8.28
C VAL A 84 -0.05 6.21 -7.03
N GLY A 85 0.05 5.52 -5.88
CA GLY A 85 0.38 6.11 -4.60
C GLY A 85 1.66 6.93 -4.66
N THR A 86 2.74 6.35 -5.21
CA THR A 86 4.03 7.00 -5.43
C THR A 86 3.87 8.28 -6.24
N THR A 87 3.41 8.16 -7.48
CA THR A 87 3.42 9.28 -8.42
C THR A 87 2.45 10.38 -8.00
N LEU A 88 1.35 10.03 -7.34
CA LEU A 88 0.41 11.00 -6.78
C LEU A 88 0.99 11.69 -5.54
N ALA A 89 1.77 10.99 -4.72
CA ALA A 89 2.43 11.57 -3.56
C ALA A 89 3.48 12.59 -4.00
N ASP A 90 4.31 12.22 -4.97
CA ASP A 90 5.28 13.13 -5.58
C ASP A 90 4.61 14.34 -6.22
N PHE A 91 3.54 14.13 -6.97
CA PHE A 91 2.80 15.22 -7.58
C PHE A 91 2.26 16.19 -6.50
N THR A 92 1.64 15.64 -5.46
CA THR A 92 1.03 16.47 -4.39
C THR A 92 2.06 17.18 -3.52
N THR A 93 3.21 16.57 -3.26
CA THR A 93 4.22 17.14 -2.36
C THR A 93 5.25 17.98 -3.09
N ARG A 94 5.65 17.60 -4.31
CA ARG A 94 6.74 18.23 -5.08
C ARG A 94 6.24 19.13 -6.22
N SER A 95 5.09 18.84 -6.83
CA SER A 95 4.58 19.61 -7.99
C SER A 95 3.49 20.63 -7.66
N LEU A 96 2.60 20.36 -6.70
CA LEU A 96 1.53 21.29 -6.32
C LEU A 96 2.00 22.51 -5.50
N GLY A 97 3.26 22.51 -5.04
CA GLY A 97 3.83 23.63 -4.28
C GLY A 97 3.40 23.70 -2.80
N ILE A 98 2.71 22.68 -2.28
CA ILE A 98 2.28 22.62 -0.87
C ILE A 98 3.27 21.89 0.05
N GLY A 99 4.36 21.34 -0.52
CA GLY A 99 5.42 20.64 0.20
C GLY A 99 4.97 19.35 0.87
N TYR A 100 5.91 18.67 1.53
CA TYR A 100 5.63 17.42 2.25
C TYR A 100 4.62 17.57 3.39
N LEU A 101 4.68 18.66 4.17
CA LEU A 101 3.75 18.89 5.27
C LEU A 101 2.32 19.09 4.75
N GLY A 102 2.13 19.98 3.78
CA GLY A 102 0.82 20.25 3.20
C GLY A 102 0.24 19.03 2.49
N GLY A 103 1.06 18.34 1.69
CA GLY A 103 0.67 17.10 1.01
C GLY A 103 0.29 15.99 2.01
N SER A 104 1.10 15.75 3.04
CA SER A 104 0.81 14.73 4.05
C SER A 104 -0.45 15.05 4.85
N MET A 105 -0.68 16.30 5.24
CA MET A 105 -1.91 16.69 5.97
C MET A 105 -3.16 16.53 5.10
N LEU A 106 -3.09 16.90 3.81
CA LEU A 106 -4.18 16.68 2.86
C LEU A 106 -4.50 15.18 2.75
N LEU A 107 -3.48 14.35 2.52
CA LEU A 107 -3.65 12.91 2.33
C LEU A 107 -4.12 12.20 3.60
N LEU A 108 -3.65 12.63 4.77
CA LEU A 108 -4.14 12.16 6.07
C LEU A 108 -5.62 12.50 6.27
N THR A 109 -6.02 13.73 5.91
CA THR A 109 -7.42 14.17 5.98
C THR A 109 -8.30 13.33 5.07
N LEU A 110 -7.86 13.06 3.84
CA LEU A 110 -8.57 12.21 2.88
C LEU A 110 -8.68 10.76 3.38
N LEU A 111 -7.60 10.21 3.95
CA LEU A 111 -7.59 8.86 4.51
C LEU A 111 -8.57 8.72 5.68
N ILE A 112 -8.51 9.64 6.65
CA ILE A 112 -9.41 9.65 7.81
C ILE A 112 -10.86 9.86 7.36
N GLY A 113 -11.09 10.80 6.43
CA GLY A 113 -12.42 11.03 5.85
C GLY A 113 -12.97 9.79 5.17
N CYS A 114 -12.15 9.05 4.40
CA CYS A 114 -12.55 7.82 3.75
C CYS A 114 -12.91 6.72 4.76
N LEU A 115 -12.09 6.52 5.79
CA LEU A 115 -12.37 5.57 6.88
C LEU A 115 -13.64 5.93 7.66
N ALA A 116 -13.82 7.21 7.98
CA ALA A 116 -15.00 7.70 8.69
C ALA A 116 -16.27 7.50 7.86
N LEU A 117 -16.24 7.86 6.57
CA LEU A 117 -17.36 7.64 5.65
C LEU A 117 -17.65 6.15 5.47
N TRP A 118 -16.63 5.30 5.37
CA TRP A 118 -16.82 3.85 5.32
C TRP A 118 -17.54 3.36 6.57
N TYR A 119 -17.04 3.72 7.76
CA TYR A 119 -17.66 3.35 9.03
C TYR A 119 -19.11 3.84 9.13
N SER A 120 -19.39 5.11 8.80
CA SER A 120 -20.75 5.66 8.85
C SER A 120 -21.72 4.99 7.88
N ARG A 121 -21.24 4.43 6.75
CA ARG A 121 -22.09 3.80 5.74
C ARG A 121 -22.28 2.31 5.93
N LEU A 122 -21.26 1.59 6.43
CA LEU A 122 -21.26 0.13 6.52
C LEU A 122 -21.10 -0.40 7.95
N GLY A 123 -20.97 0.47 8.95
CA GLY A 123 -20.88 0.13 10.37
C GLY A 123 -19.55 -0.49 10.80
N THR A 124 -18.61 -0.71 9.88
CA THR A 124 -17.29 -1.29 10.17
C THR A 124 -16.30 -0.96 9.05
N VAL A 125 -15.02 -0.87 9.41
CA VAL A 125 -13.88 -0.77 8.48
C VAL A 125 -13.01 -2.02 8.51
N SER A 126 -13.54 -3.13 9.06
CA SER A 126 -12.84 -4.40 9.10
C SER A 126 -12.65 -4.97 7.71
N VAL A 127 -11.42 -5.35 7.38
CA VAL A 127 -11.07 -5.98 6.09
C VAL A 127 -11.84 -7.29 5.87
N ALA A 128 -12.16 -8.03 6.94
CA ALA A 128 -12.95 -9.25 6.87
C ALA A 128 -14.41 -9.01 6.42
N SER A 129 -14.88 -7.76 6.46
CA SER A 129 -16.21 -7.35 5.99
C SER A 129 -16.24 -6.94 4.52
N VAL A 130 -15.09 -6.95 3.82
CA VAL A 130 -14.99 -6.61 2.40
C VAL A 130 -15.48 -7.78 1.56
N ASN A 131 -16.79 -7.81 1.34
CA ASN A 131 -17.50 -8.91 0.67
C ASN A 131 -18.55 -8.45 -0.35
N GLN A 132 -18.72 -7.14 -0.54
CA GLN A 132 -19.67 -6.55 -1.46
C GLN A 132 -19.06 -5.35 -2.19
N PRO A 133 -19.53 -4.99 -3.40
CA PRO A 133 -18.93 -3.92 -4.21
C PRO A 133 -18.78 -2.59 -3.47
N LYS A 134 -19.77 -2.19 -2.67
CA LYS A 134 -19.71 -0.95 -1.87
C LYS A 134 -18.56 -0.96 -0.86
N ALA A 135 -18.34 -2.08 -0.18
CA ALA A 135 -17.24 -2.24 0.78
C ALA A 135 -15.89 -2.26 0.07
N GLU A 136 -15.82 -2.87 -1.11
CA GLU A 136 -14.59 -2.90 -1.93
C GLU A 136 -14.18 -1.52 -2.42
N VAL A 137 -15.13 -0.67 -2.83
CA VAL A 137 -14.82 0.72 -3.22
C VAL A 137 -14.17 1.47 -2.06
N PHE A 138 -14.75 1.41 -0.85
CA PHE A 138 -14.14 2.05 0.32
C PHE A 138 -12.78 1.44 0.66
N TYR A 139 -12.64 0.13 0.58
CA TYR A 139 -11.38 -0.56 0.82
C TYR A 139 -10.28 -0.09 -0.13
N TRP A 140 -10.55 -0.06 -1.44
CA TRP A 140 -9.55 0.35 -2.44
C TRP A 140 -9.24 1.84 -2.38
N LEU A 141 -10.22 2.70 -2.10
CA LEU A 141 -9.96 4.14 -1.87
C LEU A 141 -9.11 4.38 -0.62
N THR A 142 -9.42 3.68 0.47
CA THR A 142 -8.64 3.77 1.72
C THR A 142 -7.20 3.31 1.47
N ILE A 143 -7.02 2.22 0.74
CA ILE A 143 -5.70 1.73 0.34
C ILE A 143 -4.96 2.78 -0.50
N MET A 144 -5.60 3.35 -1.52
CA MET A 144 -4.98 4.36 -2.38
C MET A 144 -4.48 5.56 -1.57
N PHE A 145 -5.33 6.18 -0.75
CA PHE A 145 -4.93 7.30 0.10
C PHE A 145 -3.85 6.91 1.11
N SER A 146 -3.92 5.70 1.66
CA SER A 146 -2.86 5.15 2.51
C SER A 146 -1.53 4.99 1.77
N GLN A 147 -1.54 4.55 0.49
CA GLN A 147 -0.31 4.42 -0.29
C GLN A 147 0.30 5.80 -0.59
N THR A 148 -0.54 6.76 -0.94
CA THR A 148 -0.09 8.13 -1.25
C THR A 148 0.46 8.82 0.00
N LEU A 149 -0.27 8.76 1.12
CA LEU A 149 0.19 9.30 2.40
C LEU A 149 1.52 8.68 2.82
N GLY A 150 1.65 7.37 2.69
CA GLY A 150 2.85 6.67 3.13
C GLY A 150 4.10 7.03 2.32
N THR A 151 4.01 7.25 1.00
CA THR A 151 5.17 7.77 0.24
C THR A 151 5.55 9.15 0.75
N ALA A 152 4.58 10.07 0.82
CA ALA A 152 4.85 11.43 1.30
C ALA A 152 5.50 11.44 2.70
N LEU A 153 5.07 10.54 3.59
CA LEU A 153 5.63 10.40 4.94
C LEU A 153 7.03 9.75 4.92
N GLY A 154 7.26 8.75 4.07
CA GLY A 154 8.55 8.09 3.91
C GLY A 154 9.62 9.08 3.44
N ASP A 155 9.34 9.77 2.34
CA ASP A 155 10.22 10.78 1.74
C ASP A 155 10.46 11.94 2.69
N TRP A 156 9.41 12.43 3.36
CA TRP A 156 9.56 13.48 4.37
C TRP A 156 10.51 13.05 5.49
N THR A 157 10.39 11.81 5.96
CA THR A 157 11.24 11.28 7.04
C THR A 157 12.69 11.14 6.58
N ALA A 158 12.90 10.58 5.38
CA ALA A 158 14.23 10.36 4.85
C ALA A 158 14.94 11.67 4.49
N ASP A 159 14.26 12.56 3.76
CA ASP A 159 14.84 13.76 3.18
C ASP A 159 14.71 14.98 4.10
N THR A 160 13.48 15.39 4.42
CA THR A 160 13.22 16.68 5.09
C THR A 160 13.54 16.63 6.58
N ALA A 161 13.17 15.54 7.26
CA ALA A 161 13.52 15.32 8.65
C ALA A 161 14.98 14.86 8.81
N GLY A 162 15.66 14.52 7.71
CA GLY A 162 17.09 14.21 7.69
C GLY A 162 17.46 12.87 8.33
N VAL A 163 16.52 11.93 8.46
CA VAL A 163 16.77 10.61 9.06
C VAL A 163 17.54 9.70 8.08
N GLY A 164 17.46 9.97 6.78
CA GLY A 164 18.02 9.16 5.70
C GLY A 164 17.28 7.84 5.48
N TYR A 165 17.55 7.17 4.37
CA TYR A 165 16.77 5.98 3.97
C TYR A 165 16.91 4.81 4.95
N LEU A 166 18.14 4.47 5.37
CA LEU A 166 18.37 3.37 6.34
C LEU A 166 17.80 3.68 7.73
N GLY A 167 18.00 4.91 8.23
CA GLY A 167 17.43 5.33 9.51
C GLY A 167 15.90 5.28 9.50
N SER A 168 15.29 5.73 8.41
CA SER A 168 13.84 5.67 8.21
C SER A 168 13.34 4.22 8.11
N ALA A 169 14.06 3.34 7.42
CA ALA A 169 13.73 1.93 7.33
C ALA A 169 13.74 1.25 8.71
N VAL A 170 14.74 1.55 9.54
CA VAL A 170 14.80 1.07 10.94
C VAL A 170 13.64 1.63 11.76
N LEU A 171 13.34 2.92 11.64
CA LEU A 171 12.23 3.57 12.34
C LEU A 171 10.89 2.90 12.03
N PHE A 172 10.51 2.80 10.75
CA PHE A 172 9.23 2.21 10.37
C PHE A 172 9.16 0.71 10.68
N SER A 173 10.26 -0.03 10.51
CA SER A 173 10.33 -1.44 10.93
C SER A 173 10.15 -1.60 12.43
N GLY A 174 10.77 -0.73 13.25
CA GLY A 174 10.60 -0.70 14.70
C GLY A 174 9.16 -0.47 15.11
N ILE A 175 8.47 0.50 14.49
CA ILE A 175 7.05 0.76 14.76
C ILE A 175 6.18 -0.44 14.36
N LEU A 176 6.45 -1.08 13.22
CA LEU A 176 5.74 -2.29 12.80
C LEU A 176 5.95 -3.47 13.77
N ILE A 177 7.15 -3.63 14.33
CA ILE A 177 7.44 -4.63 15.38
C ILE A 177 6.65 -4.30 16.65
N ILE A 178 6.55 -3.02 17.04
CA ILE A 178 5.74 -2.60 18.19
C ILE A 178 4.26 -2.92 17.95
N LEU A 179 3.73 -2.66 16.76
CA LEU A 179 2.35 -3.00 16.40
C LEU A 179 2.11 -4.52 16.38
N LEU A 180 3.09 -5.29 15.92
CA LEU A 180 3.05 -6.75 15.98
C LEU A 180 3.04 -7.23 17.43
N ALA A 181 3.90 -6.68 18.29
CA ALA A 181 3.90 -6.99 19.71
C ALA A 181 2.57 -6.61 20.37
N ALA A 182 2.04 -5.42 20.09
CA ALA A 182 0.73 -4.98 20.58
C ALA A 182 -0.39 -5.94 20.14
N ASN A 183 -0.32 -6.52 18.94
CA ASN A 183 -1.28 -7.52 18.49
C ASN A 183 -1.28 -8.81 19.32
N TYR A 184 -0.16 -9.19 19.93
CA TYR A 184 -0.09 -10.39 20.79
C TYR A 184 -0.20 -10.09 22.28
N LEU A 185 0.23 -8.91 22.71
CA LEU A 185 0.37 -8.55 24.13
C LEU A 185 -0.81 -7.73 24.67
N THR A 186 -1.70 -7.23 23.80
CA THR A 186 -2.81 -6.36 24.22
C THR A 186 -4.15 -6.82 23.65
N THR A 187 -5.23 -6.30 24.23
CA THR A 187 -6.61 -6.46 23.75
C THR A 187 -7.04 -5.37 22.77
N ALA A 188 -6.08 -4.62 22.21
CA ALA A 188 -6.36 -3.57 21.24
C ALA A 188 -7.11 -4.10 20.01
N SER A 189 -7.90 -3.23 19.40
CA SER A 189 -8.72 -3.57 18.23
C SER A 189 -7.85 -4.10 17.08
N LYS A 190 -8.13 -5.33 16.64
CA LYS A 190 -7.44 -5.96 15.49
C LYS A 190 -7.58 -5.13 14.21
N THR A 191 -8.73 -4.49 14.02
CA THR A 191 -8.98 -3.59 12.90
C THR A 191 -8.09 -2.35 12.96
N LEU A 192 -7.93 -1.75 14.14
CA LEU A 192 -7.06 -0.59 14.33
C LEU A 192 -5.60 -0.97 14.06
N LEU A 193 -5.12 -2.05 14.70
CA LEU A 193 -3.75 -2.54 14.52
C LEU A 193 -3.45 -2.90 13.06
N PHE A 194 -4.42 -3.51 12.36
CA PHE A 194 -4.31 -3.79 10.94
C PHE A 194 -4.11 -2.51 10.14
N TRP A 195 -4.99 -1.50 10.30
CA TRP A 195 -4.89 -0.28 9.51
C TRP A 195 -3.63 0.51 9.84
N SER A 196 -3.23 0.58 11.12
CA SER A 196 -1.97 1.21 11.51
C SER A 196 -0.77 0.52 10.86
N ALA A 197 -0.70 -0.81 10.92
CA ALA A 197 0.39 -1.56 10.29
C ALA A 197 0.35 -1.42 8.77
N PHE A 198 -0.82 -1.54 8.16
CA PHE A 198 -1.00 -1.41 6.71
C PHE A 198 -0.54 -0.03 6.21
N VAL A 199 -0.96 1.03 6.87
CA VAL A 199 -0.55 2.41 6.54
C VAL A 199 0.97 2.57 6.70
N LEU A 200 1.55 2.04 7.78
CA LEU A 200 2.98 2.17 8.06
C LEU A 200 3.89 1.24 7.25
N THR A 201 3.36 0.18 6.64
CA THR A 201 4.15 -0.60 5.67
C THR A 201 4.49 0.20 4.42
N ARG A 202 3.66 1.19 4.06
CA ARG A 202 3.92 2.02 2.89
C ARG A 202 5.17 2.89 3.03
N PRO A 203 5.31 3.77 4.04
CA PRO A 203 6.51 4.58 4.18
C PRO A 203 7.75 3.70 4.29
N LEU A 204 7.67 2.53 4.93
CA LEU A 204 8.77 1.55 4.92
C LEU A 204 9.18 1.17 3.50
N GLY A 205 8.25 0.76 2.63
CA GLY A 205 8.66 0.38 1.28
C GLY A 205 8.99 1.55 0.35
N ALA A 206 8.49 2.76 0.62
CA ALA A 206 8.96 3.96 -0.07
C ALA A 206 10.45 4.19 0.22
N VAL A 207 10.83 4.22 1.51
CA VAL A 207 12.24 4.41 1.89
C VAL A 207 13.13 3.24 1.49
N LEU A 208 12.62 2.01 1.45
CA LEU A 208 13.36 0.87 0.89
C LEU A 208 13.51 0.99 -0.62
N GLY A 209 12.50 1.49 -1.34
CA GLY A 209 12.55 1.69 -2.79
C GLY A 209 13.61 2.71 -3.16
N ASP A 210 13.56 3.87 -2.52
CA ASP A 210 14.56 4.93 -2.64
C ASP A 210 15.95 4.45 -2.21
N PHE A 211 16.05 3.68 -1.12
CA PHE A 211 17.32 3.08 -0.73
C PHE A 211 17.90 2.21 -1.84
N LEU A 212 17.08 1.46 -2.58
CA LEU A 212 17.56 0.62 -3.68
C LEU A 212 18.04 1.46 -4.86
N ASP A 213 17.29 2.50 -5.27
CA ASP A 213 17.51 3.17 -6.57
C ASP A 213 18.26 4.51 -6.52
N LYS A 214 18.22 5.24 -5.40
CA LYS A 214 18.92 6.52 -5.29
C LYS A 214 20.43 6.32 -5.21
N SER A 215 21.16 7.36 -5.59
CA SER A 215 22.63 7.31 -5.65
C SER A 215 23.28 7.07 -4.27
N PRO A 216 24.49 6.48 -4.23
CA PRO A 216 25.27 6.38 -2.99
C PRO A 216 25.56 7.73 -2.33
N SER A 217 25.73 8.80 -3.11
CA SER A 217 25.89 10.16 -2.59
C SER A 217 24.64 10.69 -1.87
N SER A 218 23.47 10.13 -2.18
CA SER A 218 22.20 10.44 -1.51
C SER A 218 21.85 9.42 -0.42
N GLY A 219 22.73 8.44 -0.15
CA GLY A 219 22.50 7.39 0.85
C GLY A 219 21.78 6.14 0.34
N GLY A 220 21.60 5.96 -0.97
CA GLY A 220 21.05 4.76 -1.60
C GLY A 220 22.11 3.79 -2.16
N LEU A 221 21.69 2.69 -2.78
CA LEU A 221 22.55 1.66 -3.37
C LEU A 221 22.91 1.93 -4.83
N GLY A 222 22.19 2.82 -5.51
CA GLY A 222 22.42 3.17 -6.90
C GLY A 222 22.02 2.09 -7.91
N LEU A 223 21.06 1.22 -7.58
CA LEU A 223 20.47 0.32 -8.57
C LEU A 223 19.67 1.11 -9.59
N SER A 224 19.64 0.66 -10.85
CA SER A 224 18.72 1.27 -11.82
C SER A 224 17.26 1.03 -11.41
N HIS A 225 16.38 2.03 -11.59
CA HIS A 225 14.94 1.88 -11.32
C HIS A 225 14.35 0.63 -12.00
N TYR A 226 14.73 0.36 -13.26
CA TYR A 226 14.31 -0.84 -13.99
C TYR A 226 14.82 -2.13 -13.36
N GLY A 227 16.08 -2.16 -12.92
CA GLY A 227 16.68 -3.32 -12.27
C GLY A 227 16.03 -3.63 -10.91
N ALA A 228 15.83 -2.61 -10.08
CA ALA A 228 15.14 -2.75 -8.80
C ALA A 228 13.68 -3.23 -9.00
N THR A 229 12.94 -2.60 -9.92
CA THR A 229 11.57 -2.98 -10.29
C THR A 229 11.52 -4.44 -10.76
N ALA A 230 12.40 -4.85 -11.68
CA ALA A 230 12.42 -6.20 -12.22
C ALA A 230 12.75 -7.25 -11.15
N ALA A 231 13.70 -6.98 -10.26
CA ALA A 231 14.06 -7.87 -9.16
C ALA A 231 12.90 -8.06 -8.17
N LEU A 232 12.25 -6.96 -7.77
CA LEU A 232 11.11 -6.98 -6.85
C LEU A 232 9.90 -7.69 -7.45
N LEU A 233 9.60 -7.44 -8.73
CA LEU A 233 8.53 -8.13 -9.46
C LEU A 233 8.82 -9.63 -9.56
N SER A 234 10.06 -10.01 -9.88
CA SER A 234 10.47 -11.42 -9.98
C SER A 234 10.33 -12.14 -8.63
N MET A 235 10.79 -11.51 -7.55
CA MET A 235 10.64 -12.04 -6.19
C MET A 235 9.17 -12.17 -5.80
N MET A 236 8.34 -11.18 -6.14
CA MET A 236 6.91 -11.21 -5.86
C MET A 236 6.21 -12.35 -6.61
N LEU A 237 6.47 -12.50 -7.91
CA LEU A 237 5.93 -13.62 -8.71
C LEU A 237 6.38 -14.97 -8.16
N PHE A 238 7.66 -15.11 -7.81
CA PHE A 238 8.18 -16.33 -7.18
C PHE A 238 7.40 -16.70 -5.92
N LEU A 239 7.17 -15.75 -5.00
CA LEU A 239 6.41 -16.00 -3.78
C LEU A 239 4.93 -16.33 -4.06
N LEU A 240 4.31 -15.65 -5.03
CA LEU A 240 2.92 -15.89 -5.42
C LEU A 240 2.70 -17.29 -6.00
N PHE A 241 3.65 -17.81 -6.76
CA PHE A 241 3.57 -19.16 -7.33
C PHE A 241 4.06 -20.25 -6.37
N SER A 242 4.96 -19.92 -5.44
CA SER A 242 5.50 -20.90 -4.47
C SER A 242 4.56 -21.14 -3.29
N PHE A 243 3.75 -20.16 -2.91
CA PHE A 243 2.91 -20.23 -1.71
C PHE A 243 1.42 -20.00 -2.01
N LYS A 244 0.58 -20.93 -1.57
CA LYS A 244 -0.87 -20.82 -1.71
C LYS A 244 -1.44 -19.81 -0.73
N GLN A 245 -2.33 -18.94 -1.21
CA GLN A 245 -3.05 -17.98 -0.38
C GLN A 245 -4.53 -18.35 -0.28
N SER A 246 -5.08 -18.15 0.92
CA SER A 246 -6.49 -18.36 1.23
C SER A 246 -7.20 -17.01 1.39
N PRO A 247 -8.50 -16.91 1.07
CA PRO A 247 -9.29 -15.73 1.38
C PRO A 247 -9.36 -15.51 2.89
N ALA A 248 -9.51 -14.26 3.33
CA ALA A 248 -9.78 -13.97 4.74
C ALA A 248 -11.11 -14.61 5.14
N SER A 249 -11.09 -15.48 6.16
CA SER A 249 -12.31 -15.90 6.83
C SER A 249 -12.75 -14.79 7.77
N LYS A 250 -14.06 -14.66 8.00
CA LYS A 250 -14.50 -13.96 9.21
C LYS A 250 -13.84 -14.68 10.38
N ALA A 251 -12.97 -13.97 11.11
CA ALA A 251 -12.50 -14.48 12.39
C ALA A 251 -13.75 -14.71 13.25
N HIS A 252 -13.88 -15.93 13.77
CA HIS A 252 -14.87 -16.29 14.79
C HIS A 252 -14.66 -15.44 16.04
#